data_AF-A0A1M4M6A4-F1
#
_entry.id   AF-A0A1M4M6A4-F1
#
_cell.length_a   1.000
_cell.length_b   1.000
_cell.length_c   1.000
_cell.angle_alpha   90.00
_cell.angle_beta   90.00
_cell.angle_gamma   90.00
#
_symmetry.space_group_name_H-M   'P 1'
#
loop_
_entity.id
_entity.type
_entity.pdbx_description
1 polymer ?
#
loop_
_entity_poly.entity_id
_entity_poly.type
_entity_poly.pdbx_seq_one_letter_code
_entity_poly.pdbx_strand_id
1 'polypeptide(L)'
;MLVAKKEVYSYVEESQKVSTKRVKQSKKSNSNLKIKAFGFALLTLAICLGVLFGYAKITQVKMEILKLDNEIVQLKKHRLDISLDLEKIKESGWIEAEAESRLGMMYPTDEQIVYVSVNGYDIDNNNNIEEVNREEKLTFVNLFNNLASKISDKF
;
A
#
# COMPACT_ATOMS: atom_id res chain seq x y z
N MET A 1 -10.09 115.26 19.54
CA MET A 1 -8.82 114.75 20.08
C MET A 1 -9.16 113.74 21.17
N LEU A 2 -8.91 112.46 20.93
CA LEU A 2 -9.11 111.38 21.90
C LEU A 2 -7.93 111.38 22.87
N VAL A 3 -8.21 111.33 24.18
CA VAL A 3 -7.20 111.05 25.21
C VAL A 3 -7.68 109.84 25.99
N ALA A 4 -6.97 108.73 25.80
CA ALA A 4 -7.21 107.46 26.47
C ALA A 4 -6.65 107.48 27.89
N LYS A 5 -7.45 106.99 28.85
CA LYS A 5 -6.95 106.52 30.15
C LYS A 5 -6.90 104.99 30.13
N LYS A 6 -5.72 104.47 30.44
CA LYS A 6 -5.38 103.05 30.59
C LYS A 6 -5.77 102.60 32.00
N GLU A 7 -6.71 101.67 32.12
CA GLU A 7 -6.99 100.99 33.38
C GLU A 7 -6.58 99.52 33.27
N VAL A 8 -5.65 99.14 34.14
CA VAL A 8 -5.03 97.83 34.24
C VAL A 8 -5.95 96.94 35.06
N TYR A 9 -6.61 95.99 34.40
CA TYR A 9 -7.30 94.91 35.09
C TYR A 9 -6.39 93.67 35.16
N SER A 10 -5.80 93.43 36.34
CA SER A 10 -5.21 92.13 36.65
C SER A 10 -6.30 91.19 37.16
N TYR A 11 -6.89 90.40 36.27
CA TYR A 11 -7.63 89.22 36.69
C TYR A 11 -6.63 88.14 37.09
N VAL A 12 -6.51 87.90 38.40
CA VAL A 12 -5.96 86.65 38.91
C VAL A 12 -7.05 85.60 38.72
N GLU A 13 -7.01 84.89 37.59
CA GLU A 13 -7.72 83.62 37.49
C GLU A 13 -7.06 82.66 38.47
N GLU A 14 -7.76 82.39 39.57
CA GLU A 14 -7.45 81.30 40.47
C GLU A 14 -7.60 80.00 39.68
N SER A 15 -6.53 79.58 39.01
CA SER A 15 -6.48 78.28 38.36
C SER A 15 -6.55 77.24 39.47
N GLN A 16 -7.76 76.77 39.76
CA GLN A 16 -7.97 75.50 40.44
C GLN A 16 -7.24 74.46 39.59
N LYS A 17 -6.01 74.11 39.99
CA LYS A 17 -5.31 72.96 39.47
C LYS A 17 -6.11 71.74 39.92
N VAL A 18 -7.16 71.42 39.16
CA VAL A 18 -7.73 70.09 39.14
C VAL A 18 -6.55 69.20 38.78
N SER A 19 -5.97 68.53 39.80
CA SER A 19 -4.98 67.51 39.56
C SER A 19 -5.71 66.42 38.80
N THR A 20 -5.68 66.46 37.48
CA THR A 20 -5.99 65.28 36.67
C THR A 20 -4.95 64.26 37.08
N LYS A 21 -5.32 63.37 38.02
CA LYS A 21 -4.61 62.12 38.24
C LYS A 21 -4.58 61.46 36.87
N ARG A 22 -3.45 61.60 36.17
CA ARG A 22 -3.17 60.80 34.99
C ARG A 22 -3.15 59.37 35.52
N VAL A 23 -4.26 58.66 35.30
CA VAL A 23 -4.30 57.22 35.47
C VAL A 23 -3.27 56.71 34.47
N LYS A 24 -2.08 56.39 34.97
CA LYS A 24 -1.09 55.63 34.20
C LYS A 24 -1.73 54.27 33.97
N GLN A 25 -2.46 54.13 32.87
CA GLN A 25 -2.86 52.83 32.38
C GLN A 25 -1.55 52.08 32.08
N SER A 26 -1.17 51.19 32.99
CA SER A 26 -0.09 50.27 32.73
C SER A 26 -0.52 49.45 31.52
N LYS A 27 0.17 49.63 30.38
CA LYS A 27 0.04 48.73 29.24
C LYS A 27 0.54 47.37 29.70
N LYS A 28 -0.36 46.56 30.26
CA LYS A 28 -0.08 45.16 30.60
C LYS A 28 0.37 44.51 29.29
N SER A 29 1.62 44.08 29.23
CA SER A 29 2.18 43.57 28.00
C SER A 29 1.46 42.26 27.65
N ASN A 30 0.75 42.25 26.52
CA ASN A 30 0.04 41.08 26.01
C ASN A 30 1.00 40.03 25.40
N SER A 31 2.28 40.04 25.78
CA SER A 31 3.31 39.11 25.26
C SER A 31 2.93 37.66 25.50
N ASN A 32 2.35 37.35 26.67
CA ASN A 32 1.87 36.01 27.02
C ASN A 32 0.76 35.51 26.08
N LEU A 33 -0.07 36.42 25.54
CA LEU A 33 -1.11 36.06 24.57
C LEU A 33 -0.51 35.69 23.22
N LYS A 34 0.52 36.43 22.78
CA LYS A 34 1.25 36.15 21.53
C LYS A 34 2.01 34.82 21.60
N ILE A 35 2.62 34.52 22.75
CA ILE A 35 3.31 33.25 22.99
C ILE A 35 2.33 32.08 22.98
N LYS A 36 1.15 32.22 23.61
CA LYS A 36 0.08 31.21 23.54
C LYS A 36 -0.41 31.00 22.12
N ALA A 37 -0.64 32.08 21.35
CA ALA A 37 -1.06 31.98 19.95
C ALA A 37 0.00 31.26 19.09
N PHE A 38 1.28 31.55 19.31
CA PHE A 38 2.39 30.86 18.63
C PHE A 38 2.47 29.38 19.01
N GLY A 39 2.21 29.03 20.28
CA GLY A 39 2.14 27.64 20.73
C GLY A 39 0.98 26.86 20.07
N PHE A 40 -0.20 27.47 19.93
CA PHE A 40 -1.32 26.86 19.20
C PHE A 40 -1.02 26.69 17.70
N ALA A 41 -0.35 27.65 17.08
CA ALA A 41 0.11 27.52 15.69
C ALA A 41 1.11 26.37 15.52
N LEU A 42 2.03 26.20 16.47
CA LEU A 42 2.98 25.08 16.45
C LEU A 42 2.29 23.72 16.66
N LEU A 43 1.30 23.67 17.55
CA LEU A 43 0.54 22.45 17.84
C LEU A 43 -0.28 22.00 16.63
N THR A 44 -0.95 22.94 15.96
CA THR A 44 -1.72 22.66 14.73
C THR A 44 -0.81 22.21 13.59
N LEU A 45 0.36 22.84 13.43
CA LEU A 45 1.38 22.39 12.48
C LEU A 45 1.86 20.96 12.78
N ALA A 46 2.15 20.64 14.05
CA ALA A 46 2.61 19.33 14.46
C ALA A 46 1.57 18.23 14.18
N ILE A 47 0.28 18.52 14.41
CA ILE A 47 -0.83 17.60 14.09
C ILE A 47 -0.89 17.35 12.57
N CYS A 48 -0.79 18.42 11.76
CA CYS A 48 -0.83 18.31 10.31
C CYS A 48 0.34 17.46 9.77
N LEU A 49 1.55 17.70 10.29
CA LEU A 49 2.75 16.91 9.96
C LEU A 49 2.62 15.45 10.40
N GLY A 50 2.05 15.19 11.59
CA GLY A 50 1.84 13.83 12.09
C GLY A 50 0.90 13.01 11.20
N VAL A 51 -0.21 13.62 10.77
CA VAL A 51 -1.15 13.00 9.82
C VAL A 51 -0.44 12.70 8.49
N LEU A 52 0.30 13.67 7.95
CA LEU A 52 1.04 13.50 6.71
C LEU A 52 2.08 12.38 6.79
N PHE A 53 2.78 12.23 7.93
CA PHE A 53 3.75 11.17 8.16
C PHE A 53 3.09 9.78 8.14
N GLY A 54 1.88 9.67 8.70
CA GLY A 54 1.06 8.45 8.61
C GLY A 54 0.71 8.09 7.16
N TYR A 55 0.25 9.08 6.39
CA TYR A 55 -0.03 8.90 4.97
C TYR A 55 1.21 8.54 4.14
N ALA A 56 2.37 9.13 4.46
CA ALA A 56 3.63 8.79 3.80
C ALA A 56 4.00 7.32 4.05
N LYS A 57 3.84 6.81 5.28
CA LYS A 57 4.07 5.40 5.59
C LYS A 57 3.11 4.46 4.86
N ILE A 58 1.81 4.81 4.83
CA ILE A 58 0.81 4.04 4.07
C ILE A 58 1.18 4.01 2.58
N THR A 59 1.60 5.15 2.04
CA THR A 59 1.99 5.26 0.62
C THR A 59 3.26 4.46 0.32
N GLN A 60 4.23 4.46 1.23
CA GLN A 60 5.45 3.65 1.09
C GLN A 60 5.11 2.16 1.02
N VAL A 61 4.27 1.67 1.93
CA VAL A 61 3.81 0.27 1.92
C VAL A 61 3.01 -0.05 0.66
N LYS A 62 2.14 0.86 0.20
CA LYS A 62 1.42 0.70 -1.08
C LYS A 62 2.35 0.60 -2.28
N MET A 63 3.41 1.41 -2.32
CA MET A 63 4.42 1.35 -3.38
C MET A 63 5.18 0.02 -3.36
N GLU A 64 5.50 -0.48 -2.17
CA GLU A 64 6.14 -1.79 -2.01
C GLU A 64 5.22 -2.92 -2.50
N ILE A 65 3.94 -2.90 -2.13
CA ILE A 65 2.94 -3.85 -2.64
C ILE A 65 2.86 -3.81 -4.16
N LEU A 66 2.80 -2.61 -4.77
CA LEU A 66 2.75 -2.46 -6.23
C LEU A 66 4.01 -3.00 -6.90
N LYS A 67 5.18 -2.85 -6.27
CA LYS A 67 6.42 -3.43 -6.77
C LYS A 67 6.38 -4.96 -6.74
N LEU A 68 5.99 -5.54 -5.60
CA LEU A 68 5.86 -6.99 -5.45
C LEU A 68 4.82 -7.58 -6.44
N ASP A 69 3.70 -6.91 -6.64
CA ASP A 69 2.67 -7.36 -7.58
C ASP A 69 3.19 -7.35 -9.03
N ASN A 70 3.92 -6.30 -9.42
CA ASN A 70 4.60 -6.27 -10.71
C ASN A 70 5.62 -7.39 -10.87
N GLU A 71 6.41 -7.69 -9.83
CA GLU A 71 7.36 -8.82 -9.85
C GLU A 71 6.63 -10.16 -10.04
N ILE A 72 5.51 -10.37 -9.36
CA ILE A 72 4.66 -11.57 -9.53
C ILE A 72 4.15 -11.68 -10.96
N VAL A 73 3.65 -10.58 -11.55
CA VAL A 73 3.16 -10.56 -12.93
C VAL A 73 4.28 -10.89 -13.91
N GLN A 74 5.48 -10.33 -13.72
CA GLN A 74 6.64 -10.64 -14.56
C GLN A 74 7.05 -12.12 -14.44
N LEU A 75 7.12 -12.66 -13.22
CA LEU A 75 7.43 -14.06 -13.00
C LEU A 75 6.40 -14.99 -13.64
N LYS A 76 5.11 -14.67 -13.53
CA LYS A 76 4.04 -15.45 -14.18
C LYS A 76 4.17 -15.43 -15.70
N LYS A 77 4.46 -14.27 -16.30
CA LYS A 77 4.71 -14.17 -17.74
C LYS A 77 5.89 -15.03 -18.15
N HIS A 78 7.01 -14.95 -17.42
CA HIS A 78 8.19 -15.76 -17.71
C HIS A 78 7.93 -17.27 -17.57
N ARG A 79 7.13 -17.67 -16.58
CA ARG A 79 6.69 -19.07 -16.42
C ARG A 79 5.84 -19.53 -17.60
N LEU A 80 4.91 -18.69 -18.05
CA LEU A 80 4.03 -18.97 -19.17
C LEU A 80 4.83 -19.08 -20.48
N ASP A 81 5.79 -18.18 -20.70
CA ASP A 81 6.67 -18.17 -21.87
C ASP A 81 7.49 -19.47 -21.95
N ILE A 82 8.16 -19.85 -20.86
CA ILE A 82 8.88 -21.14 -20.79
C ILE A 82 7.94 -22.33 -21.00
N SER A 83 6.72 -22.26 -20.47
CA SER A 83 5.75 -23.33 -20.65
C SER A 83 5.31 -23.48 -22.10
N LEU A 84 5.12 -22.37 -22.81
CA LEU A 84 4.80 -22.35 -24.24
C LEU A 84 5.98 -22.86 -25.08
N ASP A 85 7.20 -22.44 -24.74
CA ASP A 85 8.41 -22.96 -25.40
C ASP A 85 8.56 -24.47 -25.21
N LEU A 86 8.28 -24.96 -24.01
CA LEU A 86 8.31 -26.39 -23.72
C LEU A 86 7.22 -27.14 -24.50
N GLU A 87 6.02 -26.58 -24.60
CA GLU A 87 4.92 -27.15 -25.37
C GLU A 87 5.26 -27.21 -26.86
N LYS A 88 5.87 -26.15 -27.41
CA LYS A 88 6.38 -26.11 -28.77
C LYS A 88 7.46 -27.16 -29.04
N ILE A 89 8.38 -27.39 -28.10
CA ILE A 89 9.42 -28.43 -28.22
C ILE A 89 8.81 -29.84 -28.09
N LYS A 90 7.77 -29.99 -27.27
CA LYS A 90 7.04 -31.27 -27.11
C LYS A 90 6.13 -31.56 -28.32
N GLU A 91 5.81 -30.56 -29.13
CA GLU A 91 5.00 -30.75 -30.31
C GLU A 91 5.68 -31.72 -31.29
N SER A 92 5.00 -32.83 -31.62
CA SER A 92 5.55 -33.90 -32.47
C SER A 92 6.06 -33.38 -33.82
N GLY A 93 5.40 -32.35 -34.37
CA GLY A 93 5.81 -31.74 -35.65
C GLY A 93 7.13 -30.98 -35.57
N TRP A 94 7.47 -30.36 -34.43
CA TRP A 94 8.78 -29.73 -34.25
C TRP A 94 9.87 -30.80 -34.15
N ILE A 95 9.61 -31.89 -33.43
CA ILE A 95 10.54 -33.02 -33.31
C ILE A 95 10.78 -33.67 -34.67
N GLU A 96 9.73 -33.87 -35.47
CA GLU A 96 9.82 -34.41 -36.83
C GLU A 96 10.66 -33.51 -37.74
N ALA A 97 10.37 -32.22 -37.81
CA ALA A 97 11.12 -31.27 -38.62
C ALA A 97 12.60 -31.16 -38.21
N GLU A 98 12.89 -31.21 -36.90
CA GLU A 98 14.24 -31.18 -36.37
C GLU A 98 15.00 -32.49 -36.69
N ALA A 99 14.32 -33.64 -36.62
CA ALA A 99 14.87 -34.94 -36.96
C ALA A 99 15.18 -35.05 -38.47
N GLU A 100 14.30 -34.57 -39.33
CA GLU A 100 14.55 -34.55 -40.77
C GLU A 100 15.67 -33.58 -41.15
N SER A 101 15.64 -32.35 -40.62
CA SER A 101 16.58 -31.30 -41.03
C SER A 101 17.97 -31.43 -40.43
N ARG A 102 18.09 -31.76 -39.14
CA ARG A 102 19.40 -31.85 -38.46
C ARG A 102 19.96 -33.24 -38.40
N LEU A 103 19.12 -34.26 -38.22
CA LEU A 103 19.56 -35.65 -38.12
C LEU A 103 19.49 -36.38 -39.46
N GLY A 104 18.92 -35.76 -40.50
CA GLY A 104 18.78 -36.37 -41.83
C GLY A 104 17.88 -37.60 -41.81
N MET A 105 16.98 -37.69 -40.82
CA MET A 105 16.04 -38.80 -40.74
C MET A 105 15.03 -38.71 -41.89
N MET A 106 14.60 -39.85 -42.40
CA MET A 106 13.49 -39.95 -43.34
C MET A 106 12.35 -40.72 -42.70
N TYR A 107 11.12 -40.29 -42.99
CA TYR A 107 9.93 -41.00 -42.55
C TYR A 107 9.93 -42.43 -43.12
N PRO A 108 9.65 -43.46 -42.30
CA PRO A 108 9.63 -44.84 -42.76
C PRO A 108 8.50 -45.09 -43.76
N THR A 109 8.73 -45.96 -44.74
CA THR A 109 7.68 -46.44 -45.65
C THR A 109 6.79 -47.47 -44.96
N ASP A 110 5.54 -47.64 -45.42
CA ASP A 110 4.56 -48.55 -44.82
C ASP A 110 5.09 -49.99 -44.62
N GLU A 111 5.96 -50.46 -45.52
CA GLU A 111 6.58 -51.79 -45.48
C GLU A 111 7.61 -51.96 -44.34
N GLN A 112 8.11 -50.85 -43.78
CA GLN A 112 9.13 -50.82 -42.72
C GLN A 112 8.52 -50.71 -41.31
N ILE A 113 7.18 -50.57 -41.21
CA ILE A 113 6.48 -50.40 -39.93
C ILE A 113 6.14 -51.78 -39.36
N VAL A 114 6.74 -52.12 -38.20
CA VAL A 114 6.48 -53.38 -37.48
C VAL A 114 5.80 -53.08 -36.14
N TYR A 115 4.56 -53.56 -35.97
CA TYR A 115 3.82 -53.40 -34.73
C TYR A 115 4.23 -54.48 -33.73
N VAL A 116 4.78 -54.07 -32.59
CA VAL A 116 5.14 -54.98 -31.49
C VAL A 116 4.07 -54.88 -30.41
N SER A 117 3.41 -56.01 -30.12
CA SER A 117 2.48 -56.12 -29.00
C SER A 117 3.24 -56.34 -27.69
N VAL A 118 3.19 -55.37 -26.78
CA VAL A 118 3.82 -55.46 -25.46
C VAL A 118 2.79 -55.98 -24.46
N ASN A 119 2.87 -57.27 -24.11
CA ASN A 119 2.11 -57.81 -22.99
C ASN A 119 2.85 -57.47 -21.68
N GLY A 120 2.31 -56.56 -20.88
CA GLY A 120 2.81 -56.29 -19.52
C GLY A 120 3.11 -54.82 -19.19
N TYR A 121 2.53 -53.86 -19.88
CA TYR A 121 2.57 -52.47 -19.39
C TYR A 121 1.42 -52.26 -18.40
N ASP A 122 1.71 -52.46 -17.10
CA ASP A 122 0.80 -52.09 -16.02
C ASP A 122 0.64 -50.56 -16.01
N ILE A 123 -0.40 -50.08 -16.70
CA ILE A 123 -0.90 -48.70 -16.62
C ILE A 123 -1.60 -48.54 -15.25
N ASP A 124 -0.88 -48.68 -14.14
CA ASP A 124 -1.44 -48.53 -12.77
C ASP A 124 -0.71 -47.47 -11.93
N ASN A 125 0.25 -46.76 -12.52
CA ASN A 125 0.99 -45.71 -11.82
C ASN A 125 0.29 -44.33 -11.79
N ASN A 126 -0.92 -44.19 -12.35
CA ASN A 126 -1.71 -42.95 -12.25
C ASN A 126 -2.76 -42.97 -11.11
N ASN A 127 -3.15 -44.16 -10.64
CA ASN A 127 -4.17 -44.30 -9.59
C ASN A 127 -3.64 -43.93 -8.18
N ASN A 128 -2.32 -44.06 -7.96
CA ASN A 128 -1.69 -43.72 -6.68
C ASN A 128 -1.69 -42.20 -6.37
N ILE A 129 -1.79 -41.34 -7.39
CA ILE A 129 -1.78 -39.88 -7.19
C ILE A 129 -3.17 -39.37 -6.79
N GLU A 130 -4.24 -40.02 -7.26
CA GLU A 130 -5.62 -39.66 -6.92
C GLU A 130 -6.06 -40.20 -5.55
N GLU A 131 -5.59 -41.40 -5.15
CA GLU A 131 -5.91 -41.96 -3.83
C GLU A 131 -5.30 -41.15 -2.68
N VAL A 132 -4.02 -40.78 -2.78
CA VAL A 132 -3.35 -39.95 -1.74
C VAL A 132 -4.04 -38.59 -1.58
N ASN A 133 -4.46 -37.97 -2.69
CA ASN A 133 -5.17 -36.67 -2.66
C ASN A 133 -6.60 -36.80 -2.09
N ARG A 134 -7.29 -37.92 -2.35
CA ARG A 134 -8.59 -38.19 -1.74
C ARG A 134 -8.47 -38.46 -0.24
N GLU A 135 -7.51 -39.25 0.20
CA GLU A 135 -7.31 -39.55 1.62
C GLU A 135 -6.97 -38.28 2.42
N GLU A 136 -6.07 -37.43 1.92
CA GLU A 136 -5.79 -36.14 2.54
C GLU A 136 -7.06 -35.28 2.62
N LYS A 137 -7.82 -35.13 1.53
CA LYS A 137 -9.08 -34.37 1.56
C LYS A 137 -10.11 -34.92 2.55
N LEU A 138 -10.24 -36.25 2.63
CA LEU A 138 -11.16 -36.91 3.56
C LEU A 138 -10.73 -36.69 5.02
N THR A 139 -9.43 -36.72 5.33
CA THR A 139 -8.93 -36.41 6.67
C THR A 139 -9.15 -34.95 7.07
N PHE A 140 -8.95 -33.99 6.15
CA PHE A 140 -9.25 -32.57 6.40
C PHE A 140 -10.75 -32.32 6.62
N VAL A 141 -11.63 -32.92 5.82
CA VAL A 141 -13.10 -32.79 5.98
C VAL A 141 -13.56 -33.39 7.31
N ASN A 142 -13.03 -34.55 7.70
CA ASN A 142 -13.36 -35.18 8.98
C ASN A 142 -12.86 -34.35 10.18
N LEU A 143 -11.66 -33.76 10.08
CA LEU A 143 -11.13 -32.86 11.11
C LEU A 143 -11.99 -31.60 11.23
N PHE A 144 -12.40 -31.01 10.11
CA PHE A 144 -13.23 -29.81 10.06
C PHE A 144 -14.63 -30.06 10.64
N ASN A 145 -15.26 -31.19 10.27
CA ASN A 145 -16.56 -31.57 10.81
C ASN A 145 -16.52 -31.80 12.32
N ASN A 146 -15.45 -32.41 12.83
CA ASN A 146 -15.24 -32.62 14.26
C ASN A 146 -14.97 -31.30 15.02
N LEU A 147 -14.28 -30.35 14.38
CA LEU A 147 -14.10 -29.01 14.95
C LEU A 147 -15.42 -28.22 14.98
N ALA A 148 -16.21 -28.28 13.91
CA ALA A 148 -17.48 -27.60 13.79
C ALA A 148 -18.52 -28.14 14.77
N SER A 149 -18.62 -29.47 14.95
CA SER A 149 -19.50 -30.07 15.96
C SER A 149 -19.10 -29.65 17.38
N LYS A 150 -17.78 -29.63 17.67
CA LYS A 150 -17.27 -29.23 18.98
C LYS A 150 -17.47 -27.74 19.31
N ILE A 151 -17.54 -26.89 18.28
CA ILE A 151 -17.90 -25.46 18.42
C ILE A 151 -19.41 -25.31 18.61
N SER A 152 -20.21 -26.10 17.89
CA SER A 152 -21.67 -26.11 17.99
C SER A 152 -22.17 -26.59 19.35
N ASP A 153 -21.48 -27.52 20.01
CA ASP A 153 -21.83 -28.00 21.36
C ASP A 153 -21.48 -26.99 22.48
N LYS A 154 -20.75 -25.92 22.16
CA LYS A 154 -20.29 -24.91 23.13
C LYS A 154 -21.05 -23.58 23.07
N PHE A 155 -22.07 -23.49 22.23
CA PHE A 155 -23.03 -22.39 22.12
C PHE A 155 -24.45 -22.92 22.36
#